data_AF-A0A7S2WWZ1-F1
#
_entry.id   AF-A0A7S2WWZ1-F1
#
_cell.length_a   1.000
_cell.length_b   1.000
_cell.length_c   1.000
_cell.angle_alpha   90.00
_cell.angle_beta   90.00
_cell.angle_gamma   90.00
#
_symmetry.space_group_name_H-M   'P 1'
#
loop_
_entity.id
_entity.type
_entity.pdbx_description
1 polymer ?
#
loop_
_entity_poly.entity_id
_entity_poly.type
_entity_poly.pdbx_seq_one_letter_code
_entity_poly.pdbx_strand_id
1 'polypeptide(L)'
;GDLGRHVVAVRGDARWLNFRVSSKRRWLVLYLKHVHKALSLQMVLRDVQKQRRMLSVTNRVSIAEVVGSLARLPMHLAEEGWQLVPLDLNKLSMCAWGTAFEELEKLEIRSTCILAAVFTADELYSDIQLPPHLRVLA
;
A
#
# COMPACT_ATOMS: atom_id res chain seq x y z
N GLY A 1 -15.00 -10.81 -14.34
CA GLY A 1 -13.71 -10.10 -14.31
C GLY A 1 -12.60 -11.14 -14.25
N ASP A 2 -11.45 -10.85 -14.86
CA ASP A 2 -10.36 -11.78 -15.22
C ASP A 2 -9.86 -12.74 -14.11
N LEU A 3 -10.20 -12.51 -12.84
CA LEU A 3 -9.81 -13.37 -11.70
C LEU A 3 -10.88 -14.37 -11.23
N GLY A 4 -12.08 -14.38 -11.82
CA GLY A 4 -13.17 -15.26 -11.37
C GLY A 4 -13.70 -15.02 -9.95
N ARG A 5 -13.31 -13.91 -9.28
CA ARG A 5 -13.72 -13.55 -7.90
C ARG A 5 -14.21 -12.12 -7.78
N HIS A 6 -14.83 -11.79 -6.64
CA HIS A 6 -15.26 -10.43 -6.32
C HIS A 6 -14.04 -9.49 -6.25
N VAL A 7 -14.05 -8.44 -7.08
CA VAL A 7 -13.04 -7.39 -7.11
C VAL A 7 -13.71 -6.05 -6.88
N VAL A 8 -13.03 -5.15 -6.19
CA VAL A 8 -13.49 -3.76 -6.00
C VAL A 8 -12.74 -2.88 -7.00
N ALA A 9 -13.43 -2.43 -8.04
CA ALA A 9 -12.89 -1.46 -8.98
C ALA A 9 -13.11 -0.03 -8.44
N VAL A 10 -12.02 0.68 -8.16
CA VAL A 10 -12.07 2.10 -7.80
C VAL A 10 -11.90 2.89 -9.09
N ARG A 11 -12.94 3.63 -9.49
CA ARG A 11 -12.95 4.45 -10.71
C ARG A 11 -13.43 5.88 -10.40
N GLY A 12 -12.79 6.88 -11.01
CA GLY A 12 -13.25 8.27 -10.99
C GLY A 12 -12.17 9.29 -10.62
N ASP A 13 -12.45 10.57 -10.91
CA ASP A 13 -11.53 11.70 -10.73
C ASP A 13 -11.43 12.22 -9.29
N ALA A 14 -12.33 11.81 -8.38
CA ALA A 14 -12.30 12.21 -6.98
C ALA A 14 -13.02 11.22 -6.04
N ARG A 15 -12.56 9.97 -5.99
CA ARG A 15 -12.97 9.03 -4.92
C ARG A 15 -11.74 8.34 -4.34
N TRP A 16 -11.52 8.57 -3.05
CA TRP A 16 -10.57 7.79 -2.25
C TRP A 16 -11.33 6.65 -1.55
N LEU A 17 -10.71 5.48 -1.45
CA LEU A 17 -11.12 4.50 -0.44
C LEU A 17 -10.36 4.83 0.85
N ASN A 18 -11.10 5.13 1.91
CA ASN A 18 -10.54 5.48 3.20
C ASN A 18 -10.86 4.36 4.18
N PHE A 19 -9.81 3.69 4.64
CA PHE A 19 -9.87 2.64 5.63
C PHE A 19 -9.27 3.20 6.92
N ARG A 20 -10.09 3.29 7.97
CA ARG A 20 -9.54 3.32 9.32
C ARG A 20 -9.05 1.91 9.62
N VAL A 21 -7.74 1.78 9.77
CA VAL A 21 -7.07 0.51 10.06
C VAL A 21 -6.36 0.72 11.40
N SER A 22 -6.35 -0.29 12.25
CA SER A 22 -5.46 -0.32 13.42
C SER A 22 -4.71 -1.63 13.31
N SER A 23 -3.46 -1.57 12.87
CA SER A 23 -2.62 -2.74 12.69
C SER A 23 -1.17 -2.43 13.02
N LYS A 24 -0.57 -3.29 13.84
CA LYS A 24 0.85 -3.24 14.21
C LYS A 24 1.73 -4.15 13.35
N ARG A 25 1.13 -4.80 12.35
CA ARG A 25 1.80 -5.75 11.48
C ARG A 25 2.73 -5.02 10.52
N ARG A 26 3.92 -5.59 10.28
CA ARG A 26 5.00 -4.96 9.52
C ARG A 26 4.65 -4.67 8.06
N TRP A 27 3.87 -5.54 7.43
CA TRP A 27 3.59 -5.49 6.01
C TRP A 27 2.18 -4.99 5.75
N LEU A 28 2.07 -4.04 4.82
CA LEU A 28 0.83 -3.74 4.11
C LEU A 28 0.96 -4.33 2.70
N VAL A 29 0.04 -5.20 2.32
CA VAL A 29 0.06 -5.86 1.01
C VAL A 29 -1.21 -5.51 0.26
N LEU A 30 -1.03 -5.03 -0.97
CA LEU A 30 -2.12 -4.79 -1.90
C LEU A 30 -2.02 -5.79 -3.05
N TYR A 31 -3.14 -6.39 -3.42
CA TYR A 31 -3.25 -7.12 -4.67
C TYR A 31 -4.10 -6.32 -5.65
N LEU A 32 -3.45 -5.77 -6.68
CA LEU A 32 -4.06 -4.81 -7.58
C LEU A 32 -3.72 -5.05 -9.04
N LYS A 33 -4.59 -4.57 -9.93
CA LYS A 33 -4.30 -4.39 -11.35
C LYS A 33 -4.16 -2.90 -11.61
N HIS A 34 -2.98 -2.52 -12.06
CA HIS A 34 -2.68 -1.17 -12.50
C HIS A 34 -3.35 -0.93 -13.86
N VAL A 35 -3.85 0.30 -14.10
CA VAL A 35 -4.58 0.66 -15.31
C VAL A 35 -3.94 1.84 -16.04
N HIS A 36 -2.60 1.92 -15.98
CA HIS A 36 -1.77 3.00 -16.54
C HIS A 36 -2.23 4.41 -16.13
N LYS A 37 -2.75 4.52 -14.92
CA LYS A 37 -3.16 5.78 -14.31
C LYS A 37 -2.38 5.97 -13.04
N ALA A 38 -2.24 7.22 -12.64
CA ALA A 38 -1.59 7.52 -11.38
C ALA A 38 -2.27 6.77 -10.22
N LEU A 39 -1.50 6.29 -9.25
CA LEU A 39 -1.94 5.67 -8.00
C LEU A 39 -1.20 6.36 -6.86
N SER A 40 -1.90 6.63 -5.77
CA SER A 40 -1.27 7.11 -4.54
C SER A 40 -1.87 6.42 -3.33
N LEU A 41 -0.99 5.84 -2.51
CA LEU A 41 -1.29 5.23 -1.24
C LEU A 41 -0.85 6.19 -0.15
N GLN A 42 -1.81 6.79 0.54
CA GLN A 42 -1.54 7.65 1.70
C GLN A 42 -1.80 6.88 2.98
N MET A 43 -0.82 6.87 3.86
CA MET A 43 -0.86 6.14 5.12
C MET A 43 -0.54 7.10 6.26
N VAL A 44 -1.27 6.95 7.36
CA VAL A 44 -0.89 7.56 8.64
C VAL A 44 -0.29 6.47 9.50
N LEU A 45 0.98 6.63 9.84
CA LEU A 45 1.73 5.72 10.69
C LEU A 45 1.95 6.40 12.05
N ARG A 46 1.92 5.60 13.12
CA ARG A 46 2.48 5.96 14.42
C ARG A 46 3.83 5.28 14.56
N ASP A 47 4.83 6.04 14.97
CA ASP A 47 6.15 5.51 15.30
C ASP A 47 6.29 5.22 16.80
N VAL A 48 7.39 4.56 17.18
CA VAL A 48 7.69 4.24 18.60
C VAL A 48 7.87 5.49 19.48
N GLN A 49 8.16 6.65 18.89
CA GLN A 49 8.22 7.95 19.57
C GLN A 49 6.84 8.60 19.75
N LYS A 50 5.77 7.86 19.39
CA LYS A 50 4.37 8.28 19.43
C LYS A 50 4.05 9.46 18.52
N GLN A 51 4.90 9.72 17.52
CA GLN A 51 4.65 10.74 16.51
C GLN A 51 3.82 10.17 15.36
N ARG A 52 2.91 10.99 14.84
CA ARG A 52 2.16 10.67 13.63
C ARG A 52 2.96 11.08 12.40
N ARG A 53 3.14 10.14 11.49
CA ARG A 53 3.87 10.29 10.23
C ARG A 53 2.93 10.05 9.06
N MET A 54 2.98 10.95 8.08
CA MET A 54 2.21 10.82 6.84
C MET A 54 3.15 10.25 5.77
N LEU A 55 2.85 9.04 5.31
CA LEU A 55 3.59 8.39 4.24
C LEU A 55 2.74 8.38 2.97
N SER A 56 3.24 8.91 1.87
CA SER A 56 2.61 8.84 0.55
C SER A 56 3.50 8.07 -0.41
N VAL A 57 3.05 6.90 -0.85
CA VAL A 57 3.75 6.10 -1.87
C VAL A 57 2.99 6.25 -3.19
N THR A 58 3.65 6.67 -4.27
CA THR A 58 2.97 7.00 -5.54
C THR A 58 3.83 6.81 -6.78
N ASN A 59 3.20 6.45 -7.90
CA ASN A 59 3.84 6.37 -9.22
C ASN A 59 3.82 7.73 -9.97
N ARG A 60 3.46 8.83 -9.31
CA ARG A 60 3.45 10.20 -9.88
C ARG A 60 4.77 10.94 -9.76
N VAL A 61 5.68 10.46 -8.91
CA VAL A 61 6.96 11.09 -8.63
C VAL A 61 8.08 10.10 -8.85
N SER A 62 9.25 10.59 -9.23
CA SER A 62 10.49 9.81 -9.37
C SER A 62 11.50 10.07 -8.26
N ILE A 63 11.28 11.13 -7.46
CA ILE A 63 12.22 11.57 -6.41
C ILE A 63 11.53 11.41 -5.06
N ALA A 64 12.25 10.82 -4.10
CA ALA A 64 11.80 10.73 -2.72
C ALA A 64 11.99 12.08 -2.01
N GLU A 65 11.00 12.49 -1.23
CA GLU A 65 10.99 13.74 -0.49
C GLU A 65 10.56 13.49 0.96
N VAL A 66 11.29 14.06 1.92
CA VAL A 66 10.93 14.03 3.34
C VAL A 66 10.94 15.45 3.89
N VAL A 67 9.82 15.89 4.45
CA VAL A 67 9.65 17.21 5.07
C VAL A 67 8.97 17.03 6.42
N GLY A 68 9.74 17.13 7.50
CA GLY A 68 9.24 16.89 8.86
C GLY A 68 8.62 15.50 8.99
N SER A 69 7.33 15.43 9.32
CA SER A 69 6.57 14.18 9.47
C SER A 69 5.92 13.68 8.17
N LEU A 70 6.14 14.35 7.05
CA LEU A 70 5.64 13.93 5.73
C LEU A 70 6.76 13.29 4.92
N ALA A 71 6.50 12.12 4.34
CA ALA A 71 7.36 11.49 3.36
C ALA A 71 6.56 11.16 2.10
N ARG A 72 7.12 11.47 0.94
CA ARG A 72 6.60 11.11 -0.38
C ARG A 72 7.63 10.25 -1.08
N LEU A 73 7.27 9.00 -1.37
CA LEU A 73 8.17 8.03 -1.96
C LEU A 73 7.66 7.59 -3.33
N PRO A 74 8.56 7.42 -4.31
CA PRO A 74 8.20 6.83 -5.60
C PRO A 74 7.85 5.35 -5.42
N MET A 75 6.93 4.85 -6.26
CA MET A 75 6.72 3.42 -6.49
C MET A 75 6.66 3.11 -7.97
N HIS A 76 7.18 1.95 -8.33
CA HIS A 76 7.05 1.40 -9.67
C HIS A 76 5.98 0.30 -9.65
N LEU A 77 5.11 0.35 -10.63
CA LEU A 77 4.09 -0.67 -10.87
C LEU A 77 4.36 -1.31 -12.21
N ALA A 78 4.16 -2.62 -12.32
CA ALA A 78 4.11 -3.27 -13.61
C ALA A 78 3.03 -2.60 -14.48
N GLU A 79 3.33 -2.48 -15.77
CA GLU A 79 2.45 -1.83 -16.74
C GLU A 79 1.16 -2.62 -16.93
N GLU A 80 1.27 -3.94 -17.03
CA GLU A 80 0.14 -4.82 -17.28
C GLU A 80 -0.01 -5.90 -16.20
N GLY A 81 -1.24 -6.42 -16.09
CA GLY A 81 -1.54 -7.57 -15.25
C GLY A 81 -1.78 -7.27 -13.77
N TRP A 82 -2.04 -8.35 -13.05
CA TRP A 82 -2.26 -8.36 -11.62
C TRP A 82 -0.93 -8.47 -10.89
N GLN A 83 -0.72 -7.65 -9.86
CA GLN A 83 0.55 -7.63 -9.11
C GLN A 83 0.31 -7.45 -7.62
N LEU A 84 1.12 -8.14 -6.82
CA LEU A 84 1.24 -7.92 -5.38
C LEU A 84 2.19 -6.75 -5.14
N VAL A 85 1.76 -5.81 -4.31
CA VAL A 85 2.54 -4.64 -3.87
C VAL A 85 2.75 -4.75 -2.36
N PRO A 86 3.83 -5.40 -1.91
CA PRO A 86 4.19 -5.46 -0.51
C PRO A 86 4.93 -4.18 -0.09
N LEU A 87 4.48 -3.57 1.01
CA LEU A 87 5.10 -2.42 1.63
C LEU A 87 5.57 -2.79 3.03
N ASP A 88 6.88 -2.73 3.25
CA ASP A 88 7.50 -2.89 4.57
C ASP A 88 7.40 -1.57 5.35
N LEU A 89 6.37 -1.43 6.18
CA LEU A 89 6.08 -0.19 6.89
C LEU A 89 7.22 0.19 7.84
N ASN A 90 7.90 -0.79 8.43
CA ASN A 90 9.03 -0.53 9.31
C ASN A 90 10.24 -0.02 8.53
N LYS A 91 10.59 -0.65 7.41
CA LYS A 91 11.69 -0.18 6.56
C LYS A 91 11.40 1.24 6.04
N LEU A 92 10.18 1.50 5.57
CA LEU A 92 9.79 2.82 5.06
C LEU A 92 9.86 3.88 6.17
N SER A 93 9.42 3.57 7.38
CA SER A 93 9.51 4.48 8.53
C SER A 93 10.96 4.77 8.94
N MET A 94 11.80 3.74 9.03
CA MET A 94 13.22 3.87 9.35
C MET A 94 13.97 4.68 8.29
N CYS A 95 13.72 4.44 7.00
CA CYS A 95 14.36 5.19 5.91
C CYS A 95 13.92 6.65 5.86
N ALA A 96 12.65 6.96 6.14
CA ALA A 96 12.13 8.32 6.04
C ALA A 96 12.45 9.17 7.29
N TRP A 97 12.37 8.60 8.49
CA TRP A 97 12.41 9.37 9.74
C TRP A 97 13.39 8.84 10.79
N GLY A 98 14.12 7.75 10.50
CA GLY A 98 15.07 7.16 11.45
C GLY A 98 14.42 6.56 12.70
N THR A 99 13.13 6.23 12.64
CA THR A 99 12.36 5.68 13.77
C THR A 99 11.53 4.49 13.31
N ALA A 100 11.33 3.54 14.22
CA ALA A 100 10.62 2.30 13.93
C ALA A 100 9.10 2.54 13.84
N PHE A 101 8.47 1.80 12.94
CA PHE A 101 7.03 1.73 12.82
C PHE A 101 6.42 1.02 14.04
N GLU A 102 5.31 1.54 14.55
CA GLU A 102 4.53 0.91 15.61
C GLU A 102 3.12 0.52 15.15
N GLU A 103 2.41 1.41 14.43
CA GLU A 103 1.02 1.17 14.05
C GLU A 103 0.62 1.91 12.77
N LEU A 104 -0.15 1.23 11.91
CA LEU A 104 -0.87 1.82 10.78
C LEU A 104 -2.25 2.23 11.26
N GLU A 105 -2.53 3.54 11.26
CA GLU A 105 -3.78 4.12 11.77
C GLU A 105 -4.80 4.43 10.65
N LYS A 106 -4.32 4.66 9.44
CA LYS A 106 -5.17 5.02 8.30
C LYS A 106 -4.51 4.61 7.00
N LEU A 107 -5.31 4.06 6.09
CA LEU A 107 -4.94 3.86 4.70
C LEU A 107 -5.95 4.56 3.79
N GLU A 108 -5.44 5.36 2.87
CA GLU A 108 -6.22 6.02 1.84
C GLU A 108 -5.65 5.68 0.46
N ILE A 109 -6.46 5.06 -0.38
CA ILE A 109 -6.10 4.69 -1.75
C ILE A 109 -6.74 5.71 -2.67
N ARG A 110 -5.92 6.50 -3.35
CA ARG A 110 -6.35 7.56 -4.28
C ARG A 110 -6.12 7.13 -5.72
N SER A 111 -7.06 7.51 -6.58
CA SER A 111 -7.06 7.34 -8.04
C SER A 111 -7.64 6.00 -8.54
N THR A 112 -7.62 5.81 -9.87
CA THR A 112 -8.22 4.67 -10.56
C THR A 112 -7.32 3.44 -10.49
N CYS A 113 -7.77 2.39 -9.80
CA CYS A 113 -7.13 1.08 -9.78
C CYS A 113 -8.19 -0.02 -9.58
N ILE A 114 -7.83 -1.27 -9.87
CA ILE A 114 -8.69 -2.41 -9.55
C ILE A 114 -8.04 -3.16 -8.40
N LEU A 115 -8.73 -3.23 -7.27
CA LEU A 115 -8.24 -3.90 -6.08
C LEU A 115 -8.93 -5.25 -5.95
N ALA A 116 -8.15 -6.30 -5.74
CA ALA A 116 -8.67 -7.59 -5.36
C ALA A 116 -8.55 -7.83 -3.85
N ALA A 117 -7.46 -7.38 -3.22
CA ALA A 117 -7.26 -7.52 -1.79
C ALA A 117 -6.37 -6.40 -1.23
N VAL A 118 -6.60 -6.05 0.03
CA VAL A 118 -5.71 -5.23 0.85
C VAL A 118 -5.69 -5.86 2.24
N PHE A 119 -4.51 -6.18 2.75
CA PHE A 119 -4.37 -6.83 4.05
C PHE A 119 -3.05 -6.47 4.73
N THR A 120 -2.96 -6.75 6.02
CA THR A 120 -1.73 -6.56 6.80
C THR A 120 -1.19 -7.90 7.30
N ALA A 121 0.13 -8.06 7.31
CA ALA A 121 0.80 -9.32 7.63
C ALA A 121 2.09 -9.09 8.42
N ASP A 122 2.45 -10.05 9.28
CA ASP A 122 3.70 -10.00 10.05
C ASP A 122 4.91 -10.41 9.18
N GLU A 123 4.68 -11.31 8.23
CA GLU A 123 5.67 -11.81 7.26
C GLU A 123 5.09 -11.81 5.83
N LEU A 124 5.98 -11.74 4.84
CA LEU A 124 5.61 -12.01 3.45
C LEU A 124 5.59 -13.52 3.23
N TYR A 125 4.40 -14.06 3.01
CA TYR A 125 4.25 -15.40 2.49
C TYR A 125 4.65 -15.42 1.01
N SER A 126 5.45 -16.41 0.61
CA SER A 126 5.59 -16.75 -0.81
C SER A 126 4.23 -17.14 -1.40
N ASP A 127 4.03 -17.03 -2.72
CA ASP A 127 2.74 -17.36 -3.37
C ASP A 127 2.22 -18.76 -3.00
N ILE A 128 3.11 -19.72 -2.72
CA ILE A 128 2.77 -21.09 -2.32
C ILE A 128 2.16 -21.12 -0.91
N GLN A 129 2.59 -20.22 -0.02
CA GLN A 129 2.18 -20.16 1.38
C GLN A 129 0.95 -19.29 1.61
N LEU A 130 0.54 -18.48 0.63
CA LEU A 130 -0.70 -17.73 0.71
C LEU A 130 -1.91 -18.68 0.71
N PRO A 131 -2.98 -18.39 1.49
CA PRO A 131 -4.25 -19.08 1.38
C PRO A 131 -4.71 -19.13 -0.09
N PRO A 132 -5.36 -20.21 -0.57
CA PRO A 132 -5.73 -20.37 -1.98
C PRO A 132 -6.48 -19.17 -2.59
N HIS A 133 -7.30 -18.48 -1.80
CA HIS A 133 -8.05 -17.29 -2.23
C HIS A 133 -7.19 -16.01 -2.39
N LEU A 134 -5.97 -16.00 -1.86
CA LEU A 134 -4.98 -14.92 -1.97
C LEU A 134 -3.83 -15.24 -2.93
N ARG A 135 -3.70 -16.49 -3.40
CA ARG A 135 -2.66 -16.87 -4.36
C ARG A 135 -2.86 -16.13 -5.70
N VAL A 136 -1.77 -15.62 -6.26
CA VAL A 136 -1.73 -15.12 -7.64
C VAL A 136 -1.53 -16.33 -8.54
N LEU A 137 -2.61 -17.03 -8.88
CA LEU A 137 -2.54 -18.01 -9.96
C LEU A 137 -2.41 -17.23 -11.27
N ALA A 138 -1.22 -17.25 -11.85
CA ALA A 138 -0.97 -16.89 -13.23
C ALA A 138 -1.59 -17.94 -14.16
#